data_AF-A0A7C3D2B6-F1
#
_entry.id   AF-A0A7C3D2B6-F1
#
_cell.length_a   1.000
_cell.length_b   1.000
_cell.length_c   1.000
_cell.angle_alpha   90.00
_cell.angle_beta   90.00
_cell.angle_gamma   90.00
#
_symmetry.space_group_name_H-M   'P 1'
#
loop_
_entity.id
_entity.type
_entity.pdbx_description
1 polymer ?
#
loop_
_entity_poly.entity_id
_entity_poly.type
_entity_poly.pdbx_seq_one_letter_code
_entity_poly.pdbx_strand_id
1 'polypeptide(L)'
;MGIDDVYALIEADQEAVDNVIRQRLHSEVTLVNQLGHYIINSGGKRLRPVLLLLSARAFGYQGYHHIPLAAVVEFIHTATLLHDDVVDA
;
A
#
# COMPACT_ATOMS: atom_id res chain seq x y z
N MET A 1 4.70 5.89 -23.00
CA MET A 1 4.56 5.62 -21.57
C MET A 1 4.08 4.19 -21.43
N GLY A 2 5.00 3.29 -21.09
CA GLY A 2 4.69 1.94 -20.65
C GLY A 2 4.36 1.92 -19.15
N ILE A 3 3.97 0.76 -18.64
CA ILE A 3 3.64 0.63 -17.21
C ILE A 3 4.87 0.76 -16.30
N ASP A 4 6.05 0.38 -16.80
CA ASP A 4 7.31 0.51 -16.07
C ASP A 4 7.67 1.99 -15.84
N ASP A 5 7.37 2.86 -16.81
CA ASP A 5 7.55 4.32 -16.68
C ASP A 5 6.68 4.89 -15.55
N VAL A 6 5.48 4.34 -15.37
CA VAL A 6 4.54 4.77 -14.32
C VAL A 6 5.08 4.39 -12.95
N TYR A 7 5.57 3.17 -12.78
CA TYR A 7 6.16 2.74 -11.51
C TYR A 7 7.45 3.49 -11.19
N ALA A 8 8.31 3.73 -12.17
CA ALA A 8 9.53 4.52 -12.00
C ALA A 8 9.24 5.94 -11.48
N LEU A 9 8.11 6.55 -11.86
CA LEU A 9 7.73 7.89 -11.40
C LEU A 9 7.44 7.96 -9.88
N ILE A 10 7.03 6.83 -9.28
CA ILE A 10 6.56 6.75 -7.89
C ILE A 10 7.36 5.76 -7.05
N GLU A 11 8.49 5.26 -7.52
CA GLU A 11 9.29 4.22 -6.85
C GLU A 11 9.64 4.61 -5.41
N ALA A 12 10.18 5.82 -5.20
CA ALA A 12 10.51 6.33 -3.87
C ALA A 12 9.28 6.47 -2.96
N ASP A 13 8.13 6.86 -3.52
CA ASP A 13 6.88 6.98 -2.76
C ASP A 13 6.37 5.59 -2.36
N GLN A 14 6.50 4.58 -3.24
CA GLN A 14 6.14 3.20 -2.92
C GLN A 14 7.00 2.61 -1.82
N GLU A 15 8.32 2.82 -1.86
CA GLU A 15 9.21 2.39 -0.78
C GLU A 15 8.84 3.05 0.56
N ALA A 16 8.47 4.33 0.52
CA ALA A 16 8.01 5.04 1.71
C ALA A 16 6.67 4.47 2.24
N VAL A 17 5.74 4.13 1.35
CA VAL A 17 4.48 3.45 1.72
C VAL A 17 4.76 2.09 2.35
N ASP A 18 5.68 1.30 1.80
CA ASP A 18 6.09 0.02 2.37
C ASP A 18 6.67 0.14 3.77
N ASN A 19 7.49 1.16 3.99
CA ASN A 19 8.03 1.45 5.32
C ASN A 19 6.92 1.81 6.30
N VAL A 20 5.92 2.60 5.88
CA VAL A 20 4.76 2.92 6.73
C VAL A 20 3.96 1.65 7.05
N ILE A 21 3.69 0.79 6.06
CA ILE A 21 2.96 -0.48 6.28
C ILE A 21 3.70 -1.34 7.30
N ARG A 22 5.02 -1.52 7.14
CA ARG A 22 5.88 -2.29 8.05
C ARG A 22 5.83 -1.74 9.48
N GLN A 23 5.96 -0.43 9.63
CA GLN A 23 5.95 0.21 10.95
C GLN A 23 4.59 0.12 11.64
N ARG A 24 3.50 0.25 10.88
CA ARG A 24 2.12 0.27 11.43
C ARG A 24 1.60 -1.10 11.79
N LEU A 25 2.12 -2.17 11.19
CA LEU A 25 1.75 -3.55 11.50
C LEU A 25 2.74 -4.27 12.41
N HIS A 26 3.76 -3.58 12.91
CA HIS A 26 4.62 -4.13 13.94
C HIS A 26 3.82 -4.39 15.22
N SER A 27 3.83 -5.63 15.69
CA SER A 27 3.03 -6.08 16.83
C SER A 27 3.74 -7.21 17.59
N GLU A 28 3.47 -7.32 18.90
CA GLU A 28 3.86 -8.49 19.69
C GLU A 28 3.10 -9.76 19.25
N VAL A 29 1.97 -9.60 18.54
CA VAL A 29 1.19 -10.71 17.99
C VAL A 29 1.78 -11.13 16.65
N THR A 30 2.44 -12.28 16.61
CA THR A 30 3.10 -12.85 15.41
C THR A 30 2.21 -12.84 14.16
N LEU A 31 0.92 -13.16 14.31
CA LEU A 31 -0.03 -13.21 13.19
C LEU A 31 -0.18 -11.84 12.49
N VAL A 32 -0.12 -10.74 13.25
CA VAL A 32 -0.22 -9.39 12.68
C VAL A 32 1.03 -9.04 11.86
N ASN A 33 2.22 -9.46 12.32
CA ASN A 33 3.45 -9.29 11.54
C ASN A 33 3.43 -10.11 10.24
N GLN A 34 2.91 -11.34 10.29
CA GLN A 34 2.73 -12.17 9.10
C GLN A 34 1.81 -11.51 8.08
N LEU A 35 0.74 -10.86 8.54
CA LEU A 35 -0.13 -10.07 7.68
C LEU A 35 0.60 -8.90 7.04
N GLY A 36 1.44 -8.17 7.78
CA GLY A 36 2.25 -7.09 7.22
C GLY A 36 3.22 -7.58 6.14
N HIS A 37 3.86 -8.73 6.34
CA HIS A 37 4.67 -9.36 5.31
C HIS A 37 3.84 -9.78 4.09
N TYR A 38 2.64 -10.32 4.30
CA TYR A 38 1.73 -10.67 3.22
C TYR A 38 1.37 -9.43 2.39
N ILE A 39 0.97 -8.32 3.02
CA ILE A 39 0.63 -7.07 2.31
C ILE A 39 1.80 -6.54 1.45
N ILE A 40 3.04 -6.67 1.93
CA ILE A 40 4.23 -6.21 1.21
C ILE A 40 4.64 -7.16 0.09
N ASN A 41 4.57 -8.47 0.35
CA ASN A 41 5.18 -9.46 -0.52
C ASN A 41 4.19 -10.23 -1.40
N SER A 42 2.87 -10.00 -1.28
CA SER A 42 1.83 -10.73 -2.01
C SER A 42 1.81 -10.48 -3.52
N GLY A 43 2.74 -9.72 -4.08
CA GLY A 43 2.90 -9.56 -5.53
C GLY A 43 1.74 -8.85 -6.22
N GLY A 44 0.81 -8.26 -5.46
CA GLY A 44 -0.27 -7.45 -5.98
C GLY A 44 0.28 -6.18 -6.65
N LYS A 45 -0.35 -5.75 -7.75
CA LYS A 45 0.03 -4.51 -8.47
C LYS A 45 -0.18 -3.23 -7.64
N ARG A 46 -0.73 -3.34 -6.41
CA ARG A 46 -1.01 -2.25 -5.47
C ARG A 46 -1.63 -1.03 -6.16
N LEU A 47 -2.60 -1.32 -7.02
CA LEU A 47 -3.16 -0.33 -7.93
C LEU A 47 -3.80 0.84 -7.19
N ARG A 48 -4.37 0.59 -6.00
CA ARG A 48 -5.02 1.61 -5.17
C ARG A 48 -4.01 2.62 -4.59
N PRO A 49 -2.92 2.19 -3.91
CA PRO A 49 -1.80 3.07 -3.56
C PRO A 49 -1.23 3.83 -4.76
N VAL A 50 -0.93 3.14 -5.86
CA VAL A 50 -0.37 3.73 -7.09
C VAL A 50 -1.24 4.88 -7.59
N LEU A 51 -2.55 4.64 -7.71
CA LEU A 51 -3.50 5.65 -8.17
C LEU A 51 -3.51 6.88 -7.27
N LEU A 52 -3.44 6.68 -5.95
CA LEU A 52 -3.40 7.78 -4.99
C LEU A 52 -2.12 8.61 -5.10
N LEU A 53 -0.96 7.94 -5.15
CA LEU A 53 0.35 8.60 -5.28
C LEU A 53 0.45 9.42 -6.57
N LEU A 54 0.03 8.84 -7.69
CA LEU A 54 -0.03 9.53 -8.98
C LEU A 54 -0.99 10.71 -8.95
N SER A 55 -2.15 10.56 -8.30
CA SER A 55 -3.12 11.66 -8.16
C SER A 55 -2.53 12.82 -7.36
N ALA A 56 -1.87 12.54 -6.23
CA ALA A 56 -1.22 13.58 -5.43
C ALA A 56 -0.18 14.37 -6.24
N ARG A 57 0.66 13.68 -7.02
CA ARG A 57 1.63 14.33 -7.92
C ARG A 57 0.98 15.10 -9.06
N ALA A 58 -0.06 14.55 -9.68
CA ALA A 58 -0.77 15.17 -10.79
C ALA A 58 -1.42 16.52 -10.40
N PHE A 59 -1.86 16.65 -9.15
CA PHE A 59 -2.39 17.89 -8.59
C PHE A 59 -1.34 18.77 -7.90
N GLY A 60 -0.05 18.44 -8.01
CA GLY A 60 1.04 19.24 -7.47
C GLY A 60 1.10 19.27 -5.93
N TYR A 61 0.61 18.24 -5.26
CA TYR A 61 0.69 18.15 -3.79
C TYR A 61 2.15 18.01 -3.34
N GLN A 62 2.58 18.88 -2.42
CA GLN A 62 3.96 18.92 -1.91
C GLN A 62 4.09 18.49 -0.45
N GLY A 63 3.00 18.09 0.19
CA GLY A 63 3.02 17.62 1.57
C GLY A 63 3.36 16.13 1.70
N TYR A 64 3.37 15.63 2.92
CA TYR A 64 3.77 14.24 3.23
C TYR A 64 2.58 13.28 3.43
N HIS A 65 1.33 13.78 3.47
CA HIS A 65 0.18 12.95 3.84
C HIS A 65 -0.23 11.91 2.81
N HIS A 66 0.20 12.04 1.55
CA HIS A 66 -0.12 11.09 0.48
C HIS A 66 0.49 9.70 0.75
N ILE A 67 1.64 9.62 1.42
CA ILE A 67 2.30 8.36 1.81
C ILE A 67 1.48 7.58 2.86
N PRO A 68 1.21 8.11 4.08
CA PRO A 68 0.42 7.39 5.06
C PRO A 68 -1.02 7.14 4.59
N LEU A 69 -1.58 8.01 3.75
CA LEU A 69 -2.91 7.79 3.18
C LEU A 69 -2.91 6.62 2.17
N ALA A 70 -1.88 6.49 1.33
CA ALA A 70 -1.73 5.33 0.46
C ALA A 70 -1.63 4.01 1.25
N ALA A 71 -0.90 4.02 2.39
CA ALA A 71 -0.85 2.87 3.29
C ALA A 71 -2.22 2.53 3.91
N VAL A 72 -2.99 3.55 4.34
CA VAL A 72 -4.36 3.36 4.86
C VAL A 72 -5.29 2.75 3.81
N VAL A 73 -5.20 3.22 2.57
CA VAL A 73 -5.99 2.67 1.46
C VAL A 73 -5.66 1.20 1.24
N GLU A 74 -4.39 0.82 1.29
CA GLU A 74 -3.99 -0.58 1.18
C GLU A 74 -4.47 -1.42 2.37
N PHE A 75 -4.42 -0.89 3.60
CA PHE A 75 -4.98 -1.59 4.76
C PHE A 75 -6.46 -1.88 4.62
N ILE A 76 -7.25 -0.91 4.17
CA ILE A 76 -8.69 -1.11 3.94
C ILE A 76 -8.90 -2.18 2.86
N HIS A 77 -8.15 -2.11 1.76
CA HIS A 77 -8.23 -3.11 0.70
C HIS A 77 -7.89 -4.52 1.19
N THR A 78 -6.81 -4.69 1.95
CA THR A 78 -6.43 -5.99 2.47
C THR A 78 -7.45 -6.49 3.49
N ALA A 79 -7.96 -5.62 4.36
CA ALA A 79 -9.00 -5.99 5.31
C ALA A 79 -10.25 -6.53 4.59
N THR A 80 -10.71 -5.88 3.52
CA THR A 80 -11.85 -6.40 2.75
C THR A 80 -11.54 -7.75 2.13
N LEU A 81 -10.36 -7.95 1.53
CA LEU A 81 -9.97 -9.24 0.96
C LEU A 81 -9.99 -10.38 1.99
N LEU A 82 -9.41 -10.16 3.17
CA LEU A 82 -9.39 -11.16 4.23
C LEU A 82 -10.79 -11.52 4.72
N HIS A 83 -11.67 -10.52 4.82
CA HIS A 83 -13.06 -10.74 5.21
C HIS A 83 -13.83 -11.50 4.12
N ASP A 84 -13.64 -11.14 2.85
CA ASP A 84 -14.24 -11.81 1.69
C ASP A 84 -13.81 -13.30 1.66
N ASP A 85 -12.51 -13.58 1.84
CA ASP A 85 -11.95 -14.94 1.86
C ASP A 85 -12.55 -15.83 2.97
N VAL A 86 -12.98 -15.24 4.09
CA VAL A 86 -13.65 -15.98 5.19
C VAL A 86 -15.13 -16.18 4.93
N VAL A 87 -15.79 -15.22 4.27
CA VAL A 87 -17.23 -15.29 3.95
C VAL A 87 -17.49 -16.24 2.78
N ASP A 88 -16.59 -16.28 1.81
CA ASP A 88 -16.72 -17.08 0.58
C ASP A 88 -16.25 -18.55 0.74
N ALA A 89 -15.79 -18.94 1.93
CA ALA A 89 -15.37 -20.31 2.29
C ALA A 89 -16.54 -21.17 2.81
#